data_AF-A0A380DRR2-F1
#
_entry.id   AF-A0A380DRR2-F1
#
_cell.length_a   1.000
_cell.length_b   1.000
_cell.length_c   1.000
_cell.angle_alpha   90.00
_cell.angle_beta   90.00
_cell.angle_gamma   90.00
#
_symmetry.space_group_name_H-M   'P 1'
#
loop_
_entity.id
_entity.type
_entity.pdbx_description
1 polymer ?
#
loop_
_entity_poly.entity_id
_entity_poly.type
_entity_poly.pdbx_seq_one_letter_code
_entity_poly.pdbx_strand_id
1 'polypeptide(L)'
;MYKQGEPNLWTGRLDSETDPKKFRHFQTVTFEDLSKLEKSSRPSGVGILGYAVDKGVALNKGRIGAKEGPDAIKQAFAGLPDLNQCETLVDYGNVYHDHEELIDTQKEFAMLAREVNC
;
A
#
# COMPACT_ATOMS: atom_id res chain seq x y z
N MET A 1 -8.16 -9.40 -7.30
CA MET A 1 -8.93 -8.14 -7.42
C MET A 1 -8.20 -7.02 -6.70
N TYR A 2 -7.60 -6.13 -7.47
CA TYR A 2 -6.99 -4.88 -7.02
C TYR A 2 -8.03 -3.85 -6.55
N LYS A 3 -7.69 -3.13 -5.48
CA LYS A 3 -8.39 -1.94 -5.00
C LYS A 3 -7.37 -0.85 -4.67
N GLN A 4 -7.71 0.40 -4.98
CA GLN A 4 -6.89 1.57 -4.68
C GLN A 4 -6.66 1.76 -3.17
N GLY A 5 -5.70 2.61 -2.81
CA GLY A 5 -5.42 2.97 -1.43
C GLY A 5 -6.61 3.63 -0.74
N GLU A 6 -6.78 3.32 0.54
CA GLU A 6 -7.85 3.80 1.40
C GLU A 6 -7.31 4.94 2.29
N PRO A 7 -7.63 6.22 2.01
CA PRO A 7 -7.05 7.34 2.76
C PRO A 7 -7.34 7.30 4.25
N ASN A 8 -8.45 6.68 4.66
CA ASN A 8 -8.84 6.54 6.06
C ASN A 8 -7.89 5.66 6.89
N LEU A 9 -7.05 4.84 6.24
CA LEU A 9 -5.97 4.09 6.91
C LEU A 9 -4.81 5.00 7.31
N TRP A 10 -4.65 6.13 6.62
CA TRP A 10 -3.58 7.08 6.82
C TRP A 10 -4.05 8.19 7.74
N THR A 11 -4.10 7.87 9.03
CA THR A 11 -4.44 8.82 10.09
C THR A 11 -3.46 8.71 11.24
N GLY A 12 -3.33 9.78 12.02
CA GLY A 12 -2.39 9.81 13.13
C GLY A 12 -2.47 11.09 13.93
N ARG A 13 -1.52 11.25 14.86
CA ARG A 13 -1.39 12.46 15.67
C ARG A 13 -0.81 13.60 14.84
N LEU A 14 -1.56 14.69 14.70
CA LEU A 14 -1.08 15.91 14.04
C LEU A 14 -0.16 16.70 14.97
N ASP A 15 1.13 16.76 14.66
CA ASP A 15 2.13 17.50 15.43
C ASP A 15 2.33 18.94 14.94
N SER A 16 2.09 19.19 13.65
CA SER A 16 2.10 20.52 13.05
C SER A 16 1.34 20.53 11.72
N GLU A 17 0.62 21.60 11.45
CA GLU A 17 0.00 21.87 10.14
C GLU A 17 0.98 22.51 9.15
N THR A 18 2.10 23.08 9.63
CA THR A 18 2.92 24.00 8.83
C THR A 18 4.42 23.71 8.86
N ASP A 19 4.94 22.99 9.85
CA ASP A 19 6.37 22.67 9.98
C ASP A 19 6.66 21.25 9.43
N PRO A 20 7.25 21.11 8.23
CA PRO A 20 7.50 19.80 7.62
C PRO A 20 8.40 18.88 8.45
N LYS A 21 9.25 19.44 9.32
CA LYS A 21 10.13 18.64 10.21
C LYS A 21 9.35 17.87 11.28
N LYS A 22 8.06 18.18 11.44
CA LYS A 22 7.14 17.55 12.39
C LYS A 22 6.06 16.73 11.67
N PHE A 23 6.14 16.60 10.35
CA PHE A 23 5.17 15.81 9.60
C PHE A 23 5.34 14.33 9.90
N ARG A 24 4.24 13.61 9.75
CA ARG A 24 4.16 12.16 9.79
C ARG A 24 3.69 11.66 8.43
N HIS A 25 3.91 10.40 8.11
CA HIS A 25 3.58 9.87 6.78
C HIS A 25 2.11 10.07 6.38
N PHE A 26 1.17 10.06 7.33
CA PHE A 26 -0.24 10.35 7.00
C PHE A 26 -0.48 11.76 6.41
N GLN A 27 0.43 12.71 6.62
CA GLN A 27 0.34 14.07 6.09
C GLN A 27 0.91 14.20 4.68
N THR A 28 1.79 13.29 4.26
CA THR A 28 2.61 13.42 3.04
C THR A 28 2.41 12.27 2.05
N VAL A 29 1.79 11.17 2.48
CA VAL A 29 1.43 10.06 1.61
C VAL A 29 0.52 10.53 0.47
N THR A 30 0.81 10.07 -0.74
CA THR A 30 -0.05 10.27 -1.91
C THR A 30 -0.66 8.94 -2.34
N PHE A 31 -1.67 9.01 -3.20
CA PHE A 31 -2.42 7.86 -3.66
C PHE A 31 -2.47 7.86 -5.18
N GLU A 32 -2.14 6.74 -5.79
CA GLU A 32 -2.11 6.60 -7.24
C GLU A 32 -2.80 5.30 -7.65
N ASP A 33 -3.37 5.30 -8.85
CA ASP A 33 -4.09 4.15 -9.38
C ASP A 33 -3.26 3.41 -10.43
N LEU A 34 -2.77 2.21 -10.07
CA LEU A 34 -2.01 1.35 -10.99
C LEU A 34 -2.78 1.00 -12.27
N SER A 35 -4.12 1.03 -12.26
CA SER A 35 -4.93 0.76 -13.46
C SER A 35 -4.98 1.93 -14.45
N LYS A 36 -4.53 3.12 -14.05
CA LYS A 36 -4.59 4.36 -14.83
C LYS A 36 -3.22 5.02 -15.03
N LEU A 37 -2.14 4.37 -14.61
CA LEU A 37 -0.80 4.94 -14.74
C LEU A 37 -0.36 5.05 -16.20
N GLU A 38 -0.09 6.29 -16.62
CA GLU A 38 0.64 6.57 -17.85
C GLU A 38 2.13 6.28 -17.65
N LYS A 39 2.75 5.57 -18.60
CA LYS A 39 4.16 5.13 -18.49
C LYS A 39 5.17 6.28 -18.36
N SER A 40 4.80 7.49 -18.77
CA SER A 40 5.65 8.68 -18.83
C SER A 40 5.63 9.54 -17.56
N SER A 41 4.72 9.31 -16.61
CA SER A 41 4.63 10.07 -15.35
C SER A 41 4.77 9.14 -14.15
N ARG A 42 5.99 8.63 -13.94
CA ARG A 42 6.30 7.80 -12.79
C ARG A 42 6.81 8.69 -11.66
N PRO A 43 6.05 8.93 -10.57
CA PRO A 43 6.55 9.67 -9.42
C PRO A 43 7.78 8.97 -8.82
N SER A 44 8.82 9.74 -8.50
CA SER A 44 10.01 9.25 -7.80
C SER A 44 9.73 9.07 -6.30
N GLY A 45 10.13 7.93 -5.74
CA GLY A 45 9.99 7.64 -4.32
C GLY A 45 9.63 6.18 -4.07
N VAL A 46 8.96 5.93 -2.95
CA VAL A 46 8.66 4.57 -2.47
C VAL A 46 7.18 4.25 -2.66
N GLY A 47 6.89 3.19 -3.39
CA GLY A 47 5.53 2.65 -3.53
C GLY A 47 5.19 1.57 -2.51
N ILE A 48 3.97 1.64 -1.95
CA ILE A 48 3.37 0.57 -1.14
C ILE A 48 2.25 -0.09 -1.94
N LEU A 49 2.32 -1.41 -2.09
CA LEU A 49 1.24 -2.25 -2.62
C LEU A 49 1.03 -3.45 -1.70
N GLY A 50 -0.17 -3.60 -1.16
CA GLY A 50 -0.52 -4.66 -0.24
C GLY A 50 -0.98 -5.95 -0.93
N TYR A 51 -0.56 -7.09 -0.39
CA TYR A 51 -1.09 -8.41 -0.77
C TYR A 51 -2.01 -8.93 0.34
N ALA A 52 -3.29 -8.55 0.28
CA ALA A 52 -4.30 -8.85 1.29
C ALA A 52 -4.93 -10.24 1.03
N VAL A 53 -4.10 -11.29 1.15
CA VAL A 53 -4.49 -12.66 0.81
C VAL A 53 -4.01 -13.66 1.87
N ASP A 54 -4.92 -14.50 2.35
CA ASP A 54 -4.64 -15.60 3.27
C ASP A 54 -5.07 -16.98 2.71
N LYS A 55 -5.52 -17.05 1.45
CA LYS A 55 -5.88 -18.31 0.79
C LYS A 55 -4.75 -19.34 0.80
N GLY A 56 -3.51 -18.91 0.56
CA GLY A 56 -2.34 -19.79 0.66
C GLY A 56 -2.08 -20.31 2.07
N VAL A 57 -2.40 -19.50 3.09
CA VAL A 57 -2.34 -19.93 4.50
C VAL A 57 -3.40 -20.99 4.77
N ALA A 58 -4.63 -20.78 4.29
CA ALA A 58 -5.72 -21.73 4.42
C ALA A 58 -5.41 -23.07 3.71
N LEU A 59 -4.86 -23.04 2.49
CA LEU A 59 -4.44 -24.23 1.75
C LEU A 59 -3.38 -25.05 2.51
N ASN A 60 -2.50 -24.35 3.23
CA ASN A 60 -1.48 -24.97 4.09
C ASN A 60 -1.98 -25.31 5.50
N LYS A 61 -3.30 -25.25 5.75
CA LYS A 61 -3.93 -25.54 7.06
C LYS A 61 -3.40 -24.66 8.20
N GLY A 62 -2.93 -23.47 7.87
CA GLY A 62 -2.50 -22.46 8.83
C GLY A 62 -3.67 -21.68 9.43
N ARG A 63 -3.36 -20.78 10.34
CA ARG A 63 -4.34 -19.84 10.91
C ARG A 63 -4.50 -18.64 9.97
N ILE A 64 -5.71 -18.44 9.47
CA ILE A 64 -6.08 -17.31 8.59
C ILE A 64 -5.98 -15.95 9.33
N GLY A 65 -5.98 -14.85 8.58
CA GLY A 65 -5.84 -13.49 9.10
C GLY A 65 -4.72 -12.67 8.43
N ALA A 66 -3.81 -13.30 7.69
CA ALA A 66 -2.73 -12.59 6.98
C ALA A 66 -3.24 -11.52 6.00
N LYS A 67 -4.46 -11.68 5.48
CA LYS A 67 -5.12 -10.69 4.61
C LYS A 67 -5.33 -9.31 5.25
N GLU A 68 -5.37 -9.23 6.58
CA GLU A 68 -5.54 -7.99 7.34
C GLU A 68 -4.19 -7.26 7.56
N GLY A 69 -3.09 -7.96 7.31
CA GLY A 69 -1.73 -7.45 7.53
C GLY A 69 -1.41 -6.15 6.78
N PRO A 70 -1.69 -6.03 5.47
CA PRO A 70 -1.39 -4.81 4.73
C PRO A 70 -2.01 -3.55 5.35
N ASP A 71 -3.29 -3.59 5.73
CA ASP A 71 -3.97 -2.43 6.32
C ASP A 71 -3.45 -2.10 7.71
N ALA A 72 -3.19 -3.12 8.54
CA ALA A 72 -2.59 -2.94 9.86
C ALA A 72 -1.19 -2.31 9.78
N ILE A 73 -0.38 -2.71 8.78
CA ILE A 73 0.94 -2.13 8.54
C ILE A 73 0.78 -0.66 8.11
N LYS A 74 -0.12 -0.34 7.18
CA LYS A 74 -0.36 1.05 6.73
C LYS A 74 -0.78 1.95 7.89
N GLN A 75 -1.71 1.50 8.73
CA GLN A 75 -2.16 2.24 9.92
C GLN A 75 -1.03 2.51 10.91
N ALA A 76 -0.19 1.49 11.19
CA ALA A 76 0.97 1.66 12.07
C ALA A 76 2.01 2.61 11.45
N PHE A 77 2.24 2.51 10.14
CA PHE A 77 3.22 3.30 9.42
C PHE A 77 2.82 4.77 9.24
N ALA A 78 1.52 5.04 9.06
CA ALA A 78 0.95 6.37 8.92
C ALA A 78 1.33 7.32 10.06
N GLY A 79 1.42 6.76 11.27
CA GLY A 79 1.81 7.49 12.46
C GLY A 79 3.31 7.71 12.64
N LEU A 80 4.21 7.24 11.76
CA LEU A 80 5.65 7.45 11.93
C LEU A 80 6.08 8.84 11.42
N PRO A 81 7.14 9.45 12.01
CA PRO A 81 7.70 10.70 11.50
C PRO A 81 8.14 10.57 10.06
N ASP A 82 7.77 11.54 9.23
CA ASP A 82 8.29 11.63 7.88
C ASP A 82 9.66 12.30 7.91
N LEU A 83 10.70 11.48 7.84
CA LEU A 83 12.09 11.94 7.81
C LEU A 83 12.58 12.24 6.38
N ASN A 84 11.78 11.89 5.36
CA ASN A 84 12.17 11.96 3.96
C ASN A 84 11.85 13.33 3.39
N GLN A 85 12.88 14.17 3.23
CA GLN A 85 12.72 15.50 2.63
C GLN A 85 12.63 15.47 1.08
N CYS A 86 12.82 14.32 0.43
CA CYS A 86 12.96 14.25 -1.03
C CYS A 86 12.21 13.09 -1.73
N GLU A 87 11.73 12.07 -1.01
CA GLU A 87 11.09 10.89 -1.63
C GLU A 87 9.63 10.79 -1.23
N THR A 88 8.74 10.71 -2.23
CA THR A 88 7.30 10.61 -1.98
C THR A 88 6.94 9.17 -1.60
N LEU A 89 6.14 9.01 -0.55
CA LEU A 89 5.50 7.73 -0.25
C LEU A 89 4.17 7.65 -0.99
N VAL A 90 3.99 6.64 -1.83
CA VAL A 90 2.77 6.45 -2.61
C VAL A 90 2.08 5.16 -2.17
N ASP A 91 0.83 5.24 -1.73
CA ASP A 91 -0.01 4.07 -1.48
C ASP A 91 -0.82 3.72 -2.73
N TYR A 92 -0.51 2.59 -3.34
CA TYR A 92 -1.22 2.04 -4.49
C TYR A 92 -2.41 1.16 -4.09
N GLY A 93 -2.61 0.88 -2.80
CA GLY A 93 -3.72 0.05 -2.33
C GLY A 93 -3.36 -1.41 -2.12
N ASN A 94 -4.33 -2.31 -2.34
CA ASN A 94 -4.22 -3.72 -2.00
C ASN A 94 -4.77 -4.63 -3.12
N VAL A 95 -4.18 -5.81 -3.25
CA VAL A 95 -4.75 -6.92 -4.04
C VAL A 95 -5.39 -7.92 -3.09
N TYR A 96 -6.65 -8.25 -3.35
CA TYR A 96 -7.42 -9.26 -2.64
C TYR A 96 -7.60 -10.51 -3.50
N HIS A 97 -7.87 -11.65 -2.84
CA HIS A 97 -8.17 -12.90 -3.51
C HIS A 97 -9.67 -13.02 -3.80
N ASP A 98 -10.00 -13.09 -5.09
CA ASP A 98 -11.36 -13.31 -5.62
C ASP A 98 -11.33 -14.21 -6.89
N HIS A 99 -10.16 -14.76 -7.20
CA HIS A 99 -10.03 -15.72 -8.29
C HIS A 99 -10.37 -17.12 -7.78
N GLU A 100 -10.73 -18.02 -8.69
CA GLU A 100 -10.93 -19.43 -8.35
C GLU A 100 -9.64 -20.06 -7.79
N GLU A 101 -8.52 -19.82 -8.48
CA GLU A 101 -7.21 -20.32 -8.11
C GLU A 101 -6.31 -19.24 -7.51
N LEU A 102 -5.53 -19.61 -6.49
CA LEU A 102 -4.58 -18.70 -5.82
C LEU A 102 -3.53 -18.15 -6.80
N ILE A 103 -3.09 -18.99 -7.75
CA ILE A 103 -2.03 -18.63 -8.70
C ILE A 103 -2.41 -17.42 -9.56
N ASP A 104 -3.68 -17.25 -9.88
CA ASP A 104 -4.11 -16.12 -10.71
C ASP A 104 -4.09 -14.80 -9.93
N THR A 105 -4.35 -14.86 -8.62
CA THR A 105 -4.14 -13.71 -7.72
C THR A 105 -2.65 -13.36 -7.59
N GLN A 106 -1.78 -14.37 -7.55
CA GLN A 106 -0.33 -14.17 -7.49
C GLN A 106 0.21 -13.56 -8.79
N LYS A 107 -0.28 -14.00 -9.95
CA LYS A 107 0.05 -13.39 -11.26
C LYS A 107 -0.44 -11.94 -11.34
N GLU A 108 -1.66 -11.66 -10.92
CA GLU A 108 -2.22 -10.30 -10.84
C GLU A 108 -1.31 -9.40 -9.99
N PHE A 109 -0.95 -9.85 -8.79
CA PHE A 109 -0.06 -9.10 -7.90
C PHE A 109 1.32 -8.86 -8.53
N ALA A 110 1.92 -9.87 -9.17
CA ALA A 110 3.20 -9.72 -9.85
C ALA A 110 3.15 -8.71 -11.00
N MET A 111 2.05 -8.67 -11.78
CA MET A 111 1.87 -7.68 -12.84
C MET A 111 1.75 -6.26 -12.28
N LEU A 112 0.99 -6.08 -11.19
CA LEU A 112 0.82 -4.78 -10.54
C LEU A 112 2.11 -4.31 -9.87
N ALA A 113 2.82 -5.20 -9.17
CA ALA A 113 4.08 -4.89 -8.50
C ALA A 113 5.18 -4.43 -9.47
N ARG A 114 5.15 -4.87 -10.73
CA ARG A 114 6.04 -4.36 -11.78
C ARG A 114 5.81 -2.88 -12.11
N GLU A 115 4.59 -2.40 -11.93
CA GLU A 115 4.23 -1.01 -12.23
C GLU A 115 4.41 -0.08 -11.03
N VAL A 116 4.61 -0.63 -9.83
CA VAL A 116 4.96 0.14 -8.62
C VAL A 116 6.37 0.73 -8.78
N ASN A 117 6.50 2.03 -8.52
CA ASN A 117 7.81 2.70 -8.57
C ASN A 117 8.64 2.44 -7.30
N CYS A 118 9.95 2.34 -7.51
CA CYS A 118 11.01 2.40 -6.51
C CYS A 118 12.06 3.41 -6.99
#